data_AF-A0A6J4TNP5-F1
#
_entry.id   AF-A0A6J4TNP5-F1
#
_cell.length_a   1.000
_cell.length_b   1.000
_cell.length_c   1.000
_cell.angle_alpha   90.00
_cell.angle_beta   90.00
_cell.angle_gamma   90.00
#
_symmetry.space_group_name_H-M   'P 1'
#
loop_
_entity.id
_entity.type
_entity.pdbx_description
1 polymer ?
#
loop_
_entity_poly.entity_id
_entity_poly.type
_entity_poly.pdbx_seq_one_letter_code
_entity_poly.pdbx_strand_id
1 'polypeptide(L)'
;TTLFRSVVRGAIHAIAPGDFALLGRALVSDDDKELGAQLGQQVRRLASEHAIAPTEALEEVTAATLDALAEKGSLDKNGLHDALRQRVGEDLMPWCKGCKSHHVAPMLWRYATIRAGARLDADRRYVRADPGPSPAASDAVYRFLRFYGPATPADFAEWGGIGKPHAKRLWSEVESDLAELQVEKKVAWVAREDTAALESPPEAEGIRLLPPGDPYLQKVNRPLLTPDAELRKRLFRPVASPGAVLRDGRLAGLWRVRDNRGRTEITVEPLDGLTRAEIDDEANRVAQLRDAEQATVLLA
;
A
#
# COMPACT_ATOMS: atom_id res chain seq x y z
N THR A 1 2.84 8.32 17.49
CA THR A 1 1.66 8.62 16.66
C THR A 1 0.78 7.39 16.59
N THR A 2 -0.48 7.47 17.00
CA THR A 2 -1.42 6.34 16.87
C THR A 2 -1.78 6.17 15.40
N LEU A 3 -1.28 5.10 14.78
CA LEU A 3 -1.69 4.71 13.42
C LEU A 3 -3.07 4.04 13.51
N PHE A 4 -3.88 4.21 12.48
CA PHE A 4 -5.09 3.42 12.30
C PHE A 4 -5.02 2.66 10.97
N ARG A 5 -5.90 1.68 10.80
CA ARG A 5 -5.96 0.87 9.59
C ARG A 5 -7.04 1.42 8.67
N SER A 6 -6.75 1.59 7.40
CA SER A 6 -7.78 1.85 6.39
C SER A 6 -7.41 1.21 5.06
N VAL A 7 -8.41 1.08 4.19
CA VAL A 7 -8.18 0.70 2.82
C VAL A 7 -7.55 1.91 2.12
N VAL A 8 -6.44 1.70 1.44
CA VAL A 8 -5.75 2.66 0.59
C VAL A 8 -5.35 1.89 -0.66
N ARG A 9 -5.71 2.40 -1.84
CA ARG A 9 -5.41 1.76 -3.14
C ARG A 9 -5.91 0.32 -3.24
N GLY A 10 -7.04 0.01 -2.60
CA GLY A 10 -7.64 -1.32 -2.60
C GLY A 10 -7.00 -2.35 -1.66
N ALA A 11 -6.12 -1.95 -0.75
CA ALA A 11 -5.53 -2.82 0.27
C ALA A 11 -5.48 -2.16 1.66
N ILE A 12 -5.47 -2.96 2.73
CA ILE A 12 -5.41 -2.45 4.11
C ILE A 12 -3.99 -1.94 4.39
N HIS A 13 -3.88 -0.69 4.81
CA HIS A 13 -2.65 -0.04 5.23
C HIS A 13 -2.78 0.50 6.64
N ALA A 14 -1.66 0.55 7.38
CA ALA A 14 -1.54 1.41 8.55
C ALA A 14 -1.18 2.83 8.09
N ILE A 15 -1.87 3.83 8.60
CA ILE A 15 -1.73 5.21 8.15
C ILE A 15 -1.84 6.17 9.33
N ALA A 16 -1.10 7.28 9.27
CA ALA A 16 -1.21 8.36 10.24
C ALA A 16 -2.52 9.14 10.02
N PRO A 17 -3.21 9.61 11.07
CA PRO A 17 -4.43 10.42 10.97
C PRO A 17 -4.36 11.56 9.95
N GLY A 18 -3.25 12.32 9.94
CA GLY A 18 -3.08 13.46 9.03
C GLY A 18 -2.91 13.08 7.55
N ASP A 19 -2.50 11.85 7.25
CA ASP A 19 -2.31 11.39 5.87
C ASP A 19 -3.57 10.72 5.30
N PHE A 20 -4.61 10.53 6.12
CA PHE A 20 -5.77 9.72 5.78
C PHE A 20 -6.49 10.23 4.52
N ALA A 21 -6.78 11.53 4.49
CA ALA A 21 -7.45 12.13 3.35
C ALA A 21 -6.57 12.11 2.09
N LEU A 22 -5.27 12.38 2.25
CA LEU A 22 -4.31 12.46 1.14
C LEU A 22 -4.11 11.11 0.47
N LEU A 23 -3.76 10.07 1.23
CA LEU A 23 -3.50 8.74 0.66
C LEU A 23 -4.79 7.95 0.42
N GLY A 24 -5.92 8.41 0.95
CA GLY A 24 -7.24 7.84 0.75
C GLY A 24 -8.00 8.56 -0.36
N ARG A 25 -9.02 9.33 0.04
CA ARG A 25 -10.04 9.89 -0.87
C ARG A 25 -9.49 10.86 -1.91
N ALA A 26 -8.42 11.61 -1.61
CA ALA A 26 -7.84 12.57 -2.56
C ALA A 26 -7.28 11.89 -3.82
N LEU A 27 -6.83 10.64 -3.73
CA LEU A 27 -6.30 9.87 -4.87
C LEU A 27 -7.37 9.13 -5.68
N VAL A 28 -8.64 9.19 -5.30
CA VAL A 28 -9.72 8.58 -6.06
C VAL A 28 -10.18 9.57 -7.12
N SER A 29 -10.06 9.23 -8.40
CA SER A 29 -10.43 10.15 -9.48
C SER A 29 -11.94 10.42 -9.54
N ASP A 30 -12.31 11.65 -9.87
CA ASP A 30 -13.68 12.06 -10.21
C ASP A 30 -13.96 12.01 -11.73
N ASP A 31 -12.99 11.57 -12.55
CA ASP A 31 -13.17 11.32 -13.98
C ASP A 31 -13.44 9.83 -14.24
N ASP A 32 -14.49 9.52 -15.01
CA ASP A 32 -14.92 8.14 -15.28
C ASP A 32 -13.86 7.26 -15.96
N LYS A 33 -13.07 7.82 -16.87
CA LYS A 33 -12.04 7.04 -17.59
C LYS A 33 -10.91 6.67 -16.65
N GLU A 34 -10.48 7.63 -15.83
CA GLU A 34 -9.44 7.43 -14.83
C GLU A 34 -9.89 6.53 -13.70
N LEU A 35 -11.09 6.78 -13.16
CA LEU A 35 -11.67 5.99 -12.09
C LEU A 35 -11.93 4.55 -12.58
N GLY A 36 -12.47 4.38 -13.79
CA GLY A 36 -12.58 3.07 -14.42
C GLY A 36 -11.22 2.36 -14.51
N ALA A 37 -10.15 3.07 -14.86
CA ALA A 37 -8.81 2.50 -14.87
C ALA A 37 -8.32 2.08 -13.47
N GLN A 38 -8.63 2.86 -12.45
CA GLN A 38 -8.29 2.63 -11.05
C GLN A 38 -9.09 1.47 -10.42
N LEU A 39 -10.38 1.34 -10.74
CA LEU A 39 -11.26 0.25 -10.29
C LEU A 39 -10.98 -1.08 -11.00
N GLY A 40 -10.29 -1.04 -12.15
CA GLY A 40 -9.79 -2.22 -12.85
C GLY A 40 -10.78 -2.82 -13.87
N GLN A 41 -10.33 -3.88 -14.57
CA GLN A 41 -11.04 -4.43 -15.72
C GLN A 41 -12.44 -4.97 -15.39
N GLN A 42 -12.61 -5.62 -14.25
CA GLN A 42 -13.91 -6.18 -13.86
C GLN A 42 -14.96 -5.09 -13.74
N VAL A 43 -14.65 -3.99 -13.04
CA VAL A 43 -15.60 -2.89 -12.83
C VAL A 43 -15.86 -2.15 -14.14
N ARG A 44 -14.83 -1.90 -14.98
CA ARG A 44 -15.05 -1.31 -16.32
C ARG A 44 -16.00 -2.12 -17.18
N ARG A 45 -15.86 -3.45 -17.16
CA ARG A 45 -16.72 -4.36 -17.90
C ARG A 45 -18.15 -4.28 -17.37
N LEU A 46 -18.33 -4.39 -16.05
CA LEU A 46 -19.63 -4.32 -15.39
C LEU A 46 -20.34 -2.99 -15.69
N ALA A 47 -19.65 -1.87 -15.46
CA ALA A 47 -20.13 -0.52 -15.75
C ALA A 47 -20.57 -0.39 -17.22
N SER A 48 -19.77 -0.89 -18.16
CA SER A 48 -20.10 -0.88 -19.59
C SER A 48 -21.27 -1.79 -19.96
N GLU A 49 -21.41 -2.96 -19.34
CA GLU A 49 -22.49 -3.92 -19.59
C GLU A 49 -23.86 -3.35 -19.18
N HIS A 50 -23.88 -2.55 -18.11
CA HIS A 50 -25.09 -1.95 -17.55
C HIS A 50 -25.26 -0.47 -17.89
N ALA A 51 -24.37 0.11 -18.70
CA ALA A 51 -24.35 1.53 -19.05
C ALA A 51 -24.32 2.49 -17.83
N ILE A 52 -23.62 2.10 -16.77
CA ILE A 52 -23.43 2.88 -15.53
C ILE A 52 -22.08 3.58 -15.59
N ALA A 53 -22.02 4.86 -15.22
CA ALA A 53 -20.74 5.56 -15.11
C ALA A 53 -19.92 5.01 -13.92
N PRO A 54 -18.58 4.81 -14.03
CA PRO A 54 -17.76 4.39 -12.90
C PRO A 54 -17.89 5.27 -11.65
N THR A 55 -18.07 6.58 -11.82
CA THR A 55 -18.31 7.53 -10.72
C THR A 55 -19.65 7.30 -10.05
N GLU A 56 -20.73 7.15 -10.82
CA GLU A 56 -22.08 6.81 -10.34
C GLU A 56 -22.11 5.48 -9.57
N ALA A 57 -21.49 4.44 -10.14
CA ALA A 57 -21.38 3.14 -9.48
C ALA A 57 -20.64 3.23 -8.13
N LEU A 58 -19.59 4.06 -8.05
CA LEU A 58 -18.85 4.25 -6.82
C LEU A 58 -19.67 5.05 -5.80
N GLU A 59 -20.36 6.10 -6.24
CA GLU A 59 -21.23 6.94 -5.41
C GLU A 59 -22.34 6.12 -4.76
N GLU A 60 -23.03 5.27 -5.52
CA GLU A 60 -24.08 4.38 -5.01
C GLU A 60 -23.57 3.49 -3.88
N VAL A 61 -22.43 2.83 -4.09
CA VAL A 61 -21.84 1.93 -3.08
C VAL A 61 -21.29 2.72 -1.90
N THR A 62 -20.78 3.93 -2.11
CA THR A 62 -20.35 4.84 -1.03
C THR A 62 -21.53 5.26 -0.16
N ALA A 63 -22.66 5.66 -0.74
CA ALA A 63 -23.87 5.99 -0.02
C ALA A 63 -24.37 4.79 0.80
N ALA A 64 -24.48 3.60 0.18
CA ALA A 64 -24.86 2.37 0.87
C ALA A 64 -23.90 2.00 2.01
N THR A 65 -22.60 2.23 1.84
CA THR A 65 -21.57 2.02 2.88
C THR A 65 -21.78 2.98 4.05
N LEU A 66 -22.02 4.26 3.77
CA LEU A 66 -22.29 5.25 4.79
C LEU A 66 -23.54 4.84 5.57
N ASP A 67 -24.66 4.58 4.90
CA ASP A 67 -25.93 4.21 5.54
C ASP A 67 -25.80 2.96 6.42
N ALA A 68 -25.14 1.91 5.92
CA ALA A 68 -24.88 0.71 6.69
C ALA A 68 -24.11 0.99 7.99
N LEU A 69 -23.09 1.86 7.93
CA LEU A 69 -22.30 2.22 9.10
C LEU A 69 -23.03 3.21 10.03
N ALA A 70 -23.96 4.03 9.53
CA ALA A 70 -24.83 4.85 10.39
C ALA A 70 -25.74 3.95 11.23
N GLU A 71 -26.38 2.99 10.58
CA GLU A 71 -27.39 2.14 11.20
C GLU A 71 -26.76 1.16 12.18
N LYS A 72 -25.60 0.57 11.83
CA LYS A 72 -24.99 -0.53 12.59
C LYS A 72 -23.82 -0.10 13.47
N GLY A 73 -23.28 1.10 13.29
CA GLY A 73 -22.15 1.65 14.04
C GLY A 73 -20.79 1.06 13.66
N SER A 74 -20.64 -0.27 13.75
CA SER A 74 -19.44 -0.99 13.30
C SER A 74 -19.81 -2.31 12.63
N LEU A 75 -19.12 -2.66 11.55
CA LEU A 75 -19.39 -3.88 10.78
C LEU A 75 -18.09 -4.60 10.45
N ASP A 76 -18.03 -5.90 10.69
CA ASP A 76 -16.97 -6.70 10.07
C ASP A 76 -17.17 -6.79 8.53
N LYS A 77 -16.25 -7.45 7.84
CA LYS A 77 -16.35 -7.62 6.39
C LYS A 77 -17.65 -8.29 5.95
N ASN A 78 -18.11 -9.33 6.65
CA ASN A 78 -19.30 -10.07 6.22
C ASN A 78 -20.56 -9.24 6.48
N GLY A 79 -20.66 -8.60 7.64
CA GLY A 79 -21.76 -7.70 7.98
C GLY A 79 -21.86 -6.51 7.01
N LEU A 80 -20.73 -5.92 6.59
CA LEU A 80 -20.74 -4.88 5.57
C LEU A 80 -21.24 -5.42 4.21
N HIS A 81 -20.76 -6.58 3.78
CA HIS A 81 -21.22 -7.20 2.54
C HIS A 81 -22.72 -7.54 2.58
N ASP A 82 -23.24 -8.03 3.71
CA ASP A 82 -24.67 -8.33 3.89
C ASP A 82 -25.51 -7.06 3.85
N ALA A 83 -25.05 -5.98 4.49
CA ALA A 83 -25.72 -4.67 4.43
C ALA A 83 -25.74 -4.08 3.01
N LEU A 84 -24.63 -4.21 2.26
CA LEU A 84 -24.54 -3.72 0.89
C LEU A 84 -25.50 -4.47 -0.05
N ARG A 85 -25.68 -5.79 0.12
CA ARG A 85 -26.64 -6.56 -0.71
C ARG A 85 -28.09 -6.10 -0.61
N GLN A 86 -28.44 -5.43 0.48
CA GLN A 86 -29.80 -4.91 0.70
C GLN A 86 -29.98 -3.48 0.16
N ARG A 87 -28.89 -2.82 -0.24
CA ARG A 87 -28.85 -1.37 -0.50
C ARG A 87 -28.33 -1.01 -1.89
N VAL A 88 -27.54 -1.88 -2.51
CA VAL A 88 -26.91 -1.67 -3.82
C VAL A 88 -27.69 -2.43 -4.90
N GLY A 89 -27.83 -1.85 -6.08
CA GLY A 89 -28.48 -2.44 -7.24
C GLY A 89 -27.79 -3.72 -7.72
N GLU A 90 -28.58 -4.64 -8.26
CA GLU A 90 -28.12 -5.97 -8.68
C GLU A 90 -27.04 -5.90 -9.78
N ASP A 91 -27.10 -4.86 -10.62
CA ASP A 91 -26.15 -4.57 -11.71
C ASP A 91 -24.72 -4.33 -11.20
N LEU A 92 -24.53 -3.92 -9.94
CA LEU A 92 -23.22 -3.73 -9.32
C LEU A 92 -22.74 -4.97 -8.55
N MET A 93 -23.51 -6.05 -8.57
CA MET A 93 -23.30 -7.26 -7.78
C MET A 93 -23.11 -8.51 -8.65
N PRO A 94 -21.95 -8.68 -9.32
CA PRO A 94 -21.69 -9.87 -10.14
C PRO A 94 -21.64 -11.15 -9.28
N TRP A 95 -21.92 -12.29 -9.92
CA TRP A 95 -21.79 -13.59 -9.27
C TRP A 95 -20.34 -13.91 -8.90
N CYS A 96 -20.12 -14.33 -7.65
CA CYS A 96 -18.80 -14.74 -7.17
C CYS A 96 -18.74 -16.24 -6.87
N LYS A 97 -17.86 -16.96 -7.58
CA LYS A 97 -17.64 -18.41 -7.36
C LYS A 97 -17.14 -18.74 -5.95
N GLY A 98 -16.28 -17.90 -5.38
CA GLY A 98 -15.71 -18.12 -4.05
C GLY A 98 -16.72 -17.93 -2.92
N CYS A 99 -17.58 -16.90 -3.03
CA CYS A 99 -18.59 -16.57 -2.03
C CYS A 99 -19.94 -17.24 -2.28
N LYS A 100 -20.15 -17.89 -3.44
CA LYS A 100 -21.41 -18.49 -3.88
C LYS A 100 -22.62 -17.56 -3.70
N SER A 101 -22.43 -16.28 -4.00
CA SER A 101 -23.45 -15.24 -3.89
C SER A 101 -23.17 -14.09 -4.86
N HIS A 102 -24.21 -13.31 -5.17
CA HIS A 102 -24.07 -11.98 -5.73
C HIS A 102 -23.61 -11.03 -4.61
N HIS A 103 -22.57 -10.26 -4.87
CA HIS A 103 -22.10 -9.23 -3.96
C HIS A 103 -21.41 -8.13 -4.74
N VAL A 104 -21.34 -6.94 -4.16
CA VAL A 104 -20.69 -5.78 -4.77
C VAL A 104 -19.28 -6.13 -5.28
N ALA A 105 -18.96 -5.69 -6.49
CA ALA A 105 -17.66 -5.95 -7.11
C ALA A 105 -16.50 -5.60 -6.16
N PRO A 106 -15.47 -6.47 -6.00
CA PRO A 106 -14.44 -6.32 -4.98
C PRO A 106 -13.72 -4.96 -4.94
N MET A 107 -13.42 -4.38 -6.10
CA MET A 107 -12.76 -3.08 -6.15
C MET A 107 -13.73 -1.94 -5.86
N LEU A 108 -15.00 -2.08 -6.22
CA LEU A 108 -16.00 -1.05 -6.00
C LEU A 108 -16.27 -0.84 -4.50
N TRP A 109 -16.55 -1.90 -3.73
CA TRP A 109 -16.78 -1.74 -2.28
C TRP A 109 -15.52 -1.29 -1.52
N ARG A 110 -14.32 -1.72 -1.95
CA ARG A 110 -13.06 -1.26 -1.35
C ARG A 110 -12.86 0.23 -1.56
N TYR A 111 -13.08 0.74 -2.77
CA TYR A 111 -12.99 2.17 -3.04
C TYR A 111 -14.14 2.96 -2.40
N ALA A 112 -15.32 2.35 -2.26
CA ALA A 112 -16.43 2.97 -1.55
C ALA A 112 -16.09 3.22 -0.07
N THR A 113 -15.41 2.27 0.59
CA THR A 113 -14.91 2.48 1.96
C THR A 113 -13.86 3.60 2.06
N ILE A 114 -13.03 3.79 1.02
CA ILE A 114 -12.09 4.93 0.93
C ILE A 114 -12.87 6.25 0.84
N ARG A 115 -13.80 6.36 -0.12
CA ARG A 115 -14.62 7.56 -0.33
C ARG A 115 -15.49 7.90 0.88
N ALA A 116 -16.04 6.88 1.54
CA ALA A 116 -16.82 7.02 2.78
C ALA A 116 -15.98 7.43 4.00
N GLY A 117 -14.65 7.48 3.90
CA GLY A 117 -13.78 7.77 5.04
C GLY A 117 -13.82 6.67 6.10
N ALA A 118 -14.16 5.44 5.74
CA ALA A 118 -14.21 4.33 6.69
C ALA A 118 -12.80 3.91 7.14
N ARG A 119 -12.67 3.50 8.40
CA ARG A 119 -11.46 2.90 8.95
C ARG A 119 -11.75 1.53 9.54
N LEU A 120 -10.70 0.74 9.73
CA LEU A 120 -10.73 -0.51 10.47
C LEU A 120 -10.27 -0.28 11.90
N ASP A 121 -11.03 -0.79 12.86
CA ASP A 121 -10.61 -0.89 14.25
C ASP A 121 -9.61 -2.05 14.50
N ALA A 122 -9.23 -2.27 15.76
CA ALA A 122 -8.31 -3.33 16.15
C ALA A 122 -8.83 -4.74 15.79
N ASP A 123 -10.15 -4.93 15.84
CA ASP A 123 -10.87 -6.17 15.53
C ASP A 123 -11.17 -6.36 14.04
N ARG A 124 -10.72 -5.41 13.19
CA ARG A 124 -10.96 -5.38 11.74
C ARG A 124 -12.44 -5.16 11.38
N ARG A 125 -13.15 -4.36 12.18
CA ARG A 125 -14.48 -3.83 11.84
C ARG A 125 -14.36 -2.46 11.20
N TYR A 126 -15.10 -2.25 10.12
CA TYR A 126 -15.32 -0.96 9.48
C TYR A 126 -16.14 -0.07 10.41
N VAL A 127 -15.65 1.13 10.63
CA VAL A 127 -16.32 2.19 11.37
C VAL A 127 -16.21 3.49 10.61
N ARG A 128 -17.18 4.38 10.79
CA ARG A 128 -17.08 5.74 10.26
C ARG A 128 -15.90 6.47 10.90
N ALA A 129 -15.20 7.25 10.10
CA ALA A 129 -14.28 8.26 10.58
C ALA A 129 -14.54 9.55 9.79
N ASP A 130 -14.17 10.69 10.37
CA ASP A 130 -14.08 11.94 9.64
C ASP A 130 -12.66 12.06 9.08
N PRO A 131 -12.45 11.92 7.76
CA PRO A 131 -11.14 12.12 7.16
C PRO A 131 -10.69 13.59 7.16
N GLY A 132 -11.53 14.54 7.58
CA GLY A 132 -11.26 15.98 7.47
C GLY A 132 -11.38 16.47 6.03
N PRO A 133 -10.88 17.66 5.67
CA PRO A 133 -10.85 18.16 4.29
C PRO A 133 -9.80 17.41 3.43
N SER A 134 -10.01 17.37 2.11
CA SER A 134 -9.07 16.73 1.19
C SER A 134 -7.98 17.75 0.88
N PRO A 135 -6.70 17.44 1.13
CA PRO A 135 -5.62 18.25 0.57
C PRO A 135 -5.60 18.11 -0.96
N ALA A 136 -4.74 18.89 -1.61
CA ALA A 136 -4.50 18.74 -3.04
C ALA A 136 -3.96 17.33 -3.31
N ALA A 137 -4.56 16.61 -4.26
CA ALA A 137 -4.14 15.25 -4.59
C ALA A 137 -2.68 15.18 -5.07
N SER A 138 -2.20 16.27 -5.67
CA SER A 138 -0.82 16.44 -6.11
C SER A 138 0.20 16.49 -4.96
N ASP A 139 -0.21 16.77 -3.71
CA ASP A 139 0.66 16.65 -2.53
C ASP A 139 1.18 15.21 -2.34
N ALA A 140 0.45 14.21 -2.85
CA ALA A 140 0.86 12.82 -2.79
C ALA A 140 2.10 12.54 -3.66
N VAL A 141 2.35 13.36 -4.69
CA VAL A 141 3.55 13.28 -5.52
C VAL A 141 4.78 13.62 -4.69
N TYR A 142 4.76 14.69 -3.89
CA TYR A 142 5.85 15.02 -2.99
C TYR A 142 6.10 13.94 -1.94
N ARG A 143 5.03 13.43 -1.31
CA ARG A 143 5.15 12.35 -0.31
C ARG A 143 5.74 11.08 -0.92
N PHE A 144 5.39 10.79 -2.17
CA PHE A 144 5.96 9.69 -2.92
C PHE A 144 7.44 9.93 -3.23
N LEU A 145 7.80 11.09 -3.79
CA LEU A 145 9.17 11.43 -4.17
C LEU A 145 10.12 11.52 -2.98
N ARG A 146 9.65 12.02 -1.84
CA ARG A 146 10.46 12.11 -0.61
C ARG A 146 10.92 10.75 -0.09
N PHE A 147 10.20 9.66 -0.43
CA PHE A 147 10.55 8.31 0.02
C PHE A 147 11.10 7.41 -1.10
N TYR A 148 10.59 7.55 -2.33
CA TYR A 148 10.91 6.68 -3.46
C TYR A 148 11.68 7.40 -4.58
N GLY A 149 11.97 8.68 -4.42
CA GLY A 149 12.74 9.46 -5.39
C GLY A 149 14.20 9.01 -5.47
N PRO A 150 14.87 9.20 -6.63
CA PRO A 150 14.32 9.71 -7.89
C PRO A 150 13.35 8.74 -8.57
N ALA A 151 12.21 9.23 -9.07
CA ALA A 151 11.17 8.39 -9.67
C ALA A 151 10.43 9.08 -10.82
N THR A 152 9.58 8.34 -11.52
CA THR A 152 8.79 8.81 -12.67
C THR A 152 7.28 8.86 -12.38
N PRO A 153 6.48 9.57 -13.21
CA PRO A 153 5.02 9.52 -13.11
C PRO A 153 4.45 8.09 -13.23
N ALA A 154 5.15 7.20 -13.94
CA ALA A 154 4.73 5.80 -14.06
C ALA A 154 4.93 5.02 -12.76
N ASP A 155 6.03 5.29 -12.03
CA ASP A 155 6.28 4.69 -10.71
C ASP A 155 5.25 5.18 -9.70
N PHE A 156 4.88 6.48 -9.74
CA PHE A 156 3.81 7.03 -8.92
C PHE A 156 2.44 6.44 -9.26
N ALA A 157 2.13 6.23 -10.54
CA ALA A 157 0.89 5.55 -10.94
C ALA A 157 0.80 4.14 -10.34
N GLU A 158 1.90 3.38 -10.40
CA GLU A 158 1.96 2.02 -9.86
C GLU A 158 1.88 2.01 -8.34
N TRP A 159 2.65 2.85 -7.65
CA TRP A 159 2.62 2.99 -6.20
C TRP A 159 1.28 3.49 -5.70
N GLY A 160 0.73 4.50 -6.36
CA GLY A 160 -0.52 5.18 -6.07
C GLY A 160 -1.75 4.36 -6.43
N GLY A 161 -1.60 3.26 -7.17
CA GLY A 161 -2.73 2.46 -7.63
C GLY A 161 -3.73 3.26 -8.47
N ILE A 162 -3.27 4.29 -9.17
CA ILE A 162 -4.07 5.21 -9.98
C ILE A 162 -3.78 5.00 -11.47
N GLY A 163 -4.68 5.49 -12.33
CA GLY A 163 -4.45 5.47 -13.78
C GLY A 163 -3.23 6.30 -14.17
N LYS A 164 -2.50 5.88 -15.21
CA LYS A 164 -1.36 6.66 -15.76
C LYS A 164 -1.74 8.10 -16.15
N PRO A 165 -2.91 8.37 -16.78
CA PRO A 165 -3.33 9.75 -17.06
C PRO A 165 -3.51 10.57 -15.77
N HIS A 166 -4.15 9.98 -14.75
CA HIS A 166 -4.33 10.61 -13.44
C HIS A 166 -2.98 10.98 -12.82
N ALA A 167 -2.04 10.03 -12.76
CA ALA A 167 -0.70 10.27 -12.24
C ALA A 167 0.03 11.39 -12.99
N LYS A 168 -0.06 11.43 -14.32
CA LYS A 168 0.55 12.49 -15.13
C LYS A 168 -0.05 13.87 -14.84
N ARG A 169 -1.37 13.97 -14.68
CA ARG A 169 -2.02 15.23 -14.29
C ARG A 169 -1.49 15.71 -12.95
N LEU A 170 -1.57 14.88 -11.91
CA LEU A 170 -1.09 15.24 -10.58
C LEU A 170 0.39 15.65 -10.57
N TRP A 171 1.21 14.98 -11.39
CA TRP A 171 2.62 15.31 -11.54
C TRP A 171 2.83 16.68 -12.20
N SER A 172 2.06 17.01 -13.24
CA SER A 172 2.17 18.30 -13.93
C SER A 172 1.77 19.50 -13.07
N GLU A 173 0.90 19.29 -12.08
CA GLU A 173 0.50 20.33 -11.12
C GLU A 173 1.66 20.80 -10.23
N VAL A 174 2.68 19.96 -10.05
CA VAL A 174 3.82 20.22 -9.14
C VAL A 174 5.16 20.28 -9.86
N GLU A 175 5.17 20.21 -11.19
CA GLU A 175 6.39 20.08 -12.00
C GLU A 175 7.40 21.21 -11.76
N SER A 176 6.94 22.43 -11.49
CA SER A 176 7.79 23.59 -11.17
C SER A 176 8.68 23.36 -9.94
N ASP A 177 8.21 22.55 -9.01
CA ASP A 177 8.85 22.26 -7.73
C ASP A 177 9.67 20.96 -7.77
N LEU A 178 9.77 20.32 -8.94
CA LEU A 178 10.54 19.10 -9.16
C LEU A 178 11.86 19.40 -9.87
N ALA A 179 12.94 18.75 -9.44
CA ALA A 179 14.20 18.76 -10.15
C ALA A 179 14.32 17.49 -11.01
N GLU A 180 14.57 17.68 -12.31
CA GLU A 180 14.87 16.60 -13.24
C GLU A 180 16.31 16.11 -13.04
N LEU A 181 16.49 14.79 -12.99
CA LEU A 181 17.77 14.12 -12.86
C LEU A 181 17.93 13.04 -13.93
N GLN A 182 19.15 12.89 -14.43
CA GLN A 182 19.53 11.75 -15.26
C GLN A 182 20.02 10.61 -14.37
N VAL A 183 19.21 9.56 -14.21
CA VAL A 183 19.56 8.36 -13.45
C VAL A 183 19.83 7.22 -14.43
N GLU A 184 21.11 6.84 -14.55
CA GLU A 184 21.58 5.94 -15.61
C GLU A 184 21.12 6.40 -17.00
N LYS A 185 20.25 5.61 -17.66
CA LYS A 185 19.70 5.89 -19.00
C LYS A 185 18.27 6.44 -18.96
N LYS A 186 17.78 6.86 -17.80
CA LYS A 186 16.40 7.33 -17.61
C LYS A 186 16.36 8.72 -17.00
N VAL A 187 15.36 9.48 -17.43
CA VAL A 187 14.97 10.72 -16.77
C VAL A 187 14.07 10.38 -15.58
N ALA A 188 14.38 10.94 -14.42
CA ALA A 188 13.61 10.81 -13.19
C ALA A 188 13.56 12.16 -12.47
N TRP A 189 12.68 12.29 -11.48
CA TRP A 189 12.55 13.53 -10.71
C TRP A 189 12.70 13.28 -9.22
N VAL A 190 13.13 14.32 -8.53
CA VAL A 190 13.08 14.46 -7.07
C VAL A 190 12.37 15.76 -6.72
N ALA A 191 11.93 15.91 -5.47
CA ALA A 191 11.52 17.22 -4.98
C ALA A 191 12.73 18.16 -5.04
N ARG A 192 12.56 19.37 -5.59
CA ARG A 192 13.68 20.32 -5.75
C ARG A 192 14.32 20.68 -4.41
N GLU A 193 13.54 20.73 -3.34
CA GLU A 193 14.03 20.97 -1.98
C GLU A 193 14.99 19.87 -1.47
N ASP A 194 14.87 18.64 -1.98
CA ASP A 194 15.66 17.49 -1.53
C ASP A 194 16.99 17.37 -2.31
N THR A 195 17.24 18.15 -3.37
CA THR A 195 18.43 17.97 -4.22
C THR A 195 19.74 18.10 -3.45
N ALA A 196 19.84 19.09 -2.55
CA ALA A 196 21.05 19.31 -1.76
C ALA A 196 21.36 18.14 -0.81
N ALA A 197 20.33 17.48 -0.26
CA ALA A 197 20.51 16.31 0.60
C ALA A 197 20.99 15.07 -0.19
N LEU A 198 20.72 15.03 -1.50
CA LEU A 198 21.07 13.92 -2.39
C LEU A 198 22.44 14.07 -3.06
N GLU A 199 23.09 15.24 -2.98
CA GLU A 199 24.45 15.44 -3.51
C GLU A 199 25.51 14.69 -2.71
N SER A 200 25.31 14.59 -1.39
CA SER A 200 26.20 13.88 -0.47
C SER A 200 25.39 13.24 0.66
N PRO A 201 24.56 12.22 0.36
CA PRO A 201 23.74 11.58 1.38
C PRO A 201 24.62 10.87 2.42
N PRO A 202 24.19 10.79 3.69
CA PRO A 202 24.88 9.98 4.67
C PRO A 202 24.89 8.51 4.24
N GLU A 203 25.99 7.80 4.54
CA GLU A 203 26.05 6.36 4.31
C GLU A 203 25.04 5.64 5.22
N ALA A 204 24.38 4.63 4.66
CA ALA A 204 23.52 3.76 5.45
C ALA A 204 24.41 2.82 6.27
N GLU A 205 24.14 2.69 7.57
CA GLU A 205 24.94 1.87 8.48
C GLU A 205 24.08 0.85 9.23
N GLY A 206 24.66 -0.34 9.42
CA GLY A 206 24.15 -1.40 10.28
C GLY A 206 23.22 -2.40 9.60
N ILE A 207 22.63 -3.29 10.41
CA ILE A 207 21.73 -4.35 9.98
C ILE A 207 20.26 -3.92 10.15
N ARG A 208 19.43 -4.19 9.13
CA ARG A 208 17.97 -4.06 9.20
C ARG A 208 17.26 -5.31 8.72
N LEU A 209 16.30 -5.79 9.51
CA LEU A 209 15.42 -6.92 9.16
C LEU A 209 14.06 -6.38 8.69
N LEU A 210 13.93 -6.15 7.38
CA LEU A 210 12.71 -5.58 6.80
C LEU A 210 11.67 -6.68 6.54
N PRO A 211 10.46 -6.60 7.14
CA PRO A 211 9.44 -7.63 6.98
C PRO A 211 8.78 -7.56 5.59
N PRO A 212 8.11 -8.64 5.15
CA PRO A 212 7.28 -8.60 3.96
C PRO A 212 6.23 -7.48 4.04
N GLY A 213 6.15 -6.66 3.00
CA GLY A 213 5.20 -5.54 2.93
C GLY A 213 5.75 -4.21 3.49
N ASP A 214 6.98 -4.19 3.99
CA ASP A 214 7.67 -2.95 4.34
C ASP A 214 7.67 -1.95 3.17
N PRO A 215 7.43 -0.63 3.42
CA PRO A 215 7.47 0.39 2.38
C PRO A 215 8.76 0.39 1.54
N TYR A 216 9.91 0.10 2.13
CA TYR A 216 11.18 0.04 1.39
C TYR A 216 11.22 -1.12 0.38
N LEU A 217 10.40 -2.17 0.58
CA LEU A 217 10.31 -3.35 -0.30
C LEU A 217 9.20 -3.24 -1.36
N GLN A 218 8.59 -2.06 -1.50
CA GLN A 218 7.61 -1.78 -2.55
C GLN A 218 8.23 -1.84 -3.95
N LYS A 219 7.36 -2.03 -4.95
CA LYS A 219 7.77 -2.32 -6.34
C LYS A 219 8.82 -1.36 -6.91
N VAL A 220 8.68 -0.06 -6.61
CA VAL A 220 9.56 1.00 -7.08
C VAL A 220 11.03 0.75 -6.69
N ASN A 221 11.28 0.23 -5.49
CA ASN A 221 12.64 -0.02 -4.99
C ASN A 221 13.19 -1.41 -5.36
N ARG A 222 12.36 -2.34 -5.86
CA ARG A 222 12.80 -3.73 -6.10
C ARG A 222 13.99 -3.86 -7.04
N PRO A 223 14.11 -3.07 -8.13
CA PRO A 223 15.29 -3.12 -8.99
C PRO A 223 16.58 -2.65 -8.29
N LEU A 224 16.48 -1.78 -7.28
CA LEU A 224 17.62 -1.26 -6.52
C LEU A 224 18.17 -2.27 -5.52
N LEU A 225 17.33 -3.19 -5.03
CA LEU A 225 17.73 -4.20 -4.04
C LEU A 225 18.69 -5.23 -4.64
N THR A 226 18.41 -5.69 -5.86
CA THR A 226 19.28 -6.63 -6.56
C THR A 226 18.94 -6.70 -8.06
N PRO A 227 19.96 -6.73 -8.95
CA PRO A 227 19.75 -6.95 -10.37
C PRO A 227 19.33 -8.41 -10.68
N ASP A 228 19.63 -9.35 -9.78
CA ASP A 228 19.32 -10.78 -9.97
C ASP A 228 17.79 -11.02 -9.98
N ALA A 229 17.30 -11.51 -11.12
CA ALA A 229 15.88 -11.80 -11.31
C ALA A 229 15.38 -12.99 -10.48
N GLU A 230 16.20 -14.03 -10.29
CA GLU A 230 15.82 -15.20 -9.49
C GLU A 230 15.79 -14.84 -8.01
N LEU A 231 16.75 -14.04 -7.53
CA LEU A 231 16.70 -13.54 -6.16
C LEU A 231 15.48 -12.64 -5.92
N ARG A 232 15.14 -11.73 -6.85
CA ARG A 232 13.89 -10.94 -6.75
C ARG A 232 12.66 -11.83 -6.71
N LYS A 233 12.59 -12.89 -7.51
CA LYS A 233 11.47 -13.84 -7.49
C LYS A 233 11.34 -14.57 -6.16
N ARG A 234 12.45 -14.88 -5.50
CA ARG A 234 12.50 -15.49 -4.16
C ARG A 234 12.06 -14.53 -3.06
N LEU A 235 12.46 -13.25 -3.15
CA LEU A 235 12.10 -12.20 -2.21
C LEU A 235 10.63 -11.75 -2.36
N PHE A 236 10.12 -11.65 -3.59
CA PHE A 236 8.79 -11.10 -3.89
C PHE A 236 7.78 -12.16 -4.33
N ARG A 237 7.46 -13.08 -3.43
CA ARG A 237 6.45 -14.12 -3.66
C ARG A 237 5.03 -13.59 -3.40
N PRO A 238 4.01 -14.01 -4.19
CA PRO A 238 2.62 -13.64 -3.91
C PRO A 238 2.13 -14.09 -2.52
N VAL A 239 2.67 -15.21 -2.01
CA VAL A 239 2.32 -15.80 -0.71
C VAL A 239 3.60 -16.21 0.00
N ALA A 240 3.66 -15.95 1.32
CA ALA A 240 4.78 -16.33 2.18
C ALA A 240 6.15 -15.83 1.67
N SER A 241 6.19 -14.56 1.24
CA SER A 241 7.46 -13.87 0.97
C SER A 241 8.35 -13.89 2.22
N PRO A 242 9.67 -14.10 2.08
CA PRO A 242 10.60 -13.74 3.15
C PRO A 242 10.67 -12.22 3.33
N GLY A 243 11.23 -11.78 4.45
CA GLY A 243 11.74 -10.43 4.58
C GLY A 243 13.15 -10.30 3.99
N ALA A 244 13.62 -9.05 3.89
CA ALA A 244 14.97 -8.72 3.43
C ALA A 244 15.88 -8.40 4.63
N VAL A 245 17.12 -8.87 4.59
CA VAL A 245 18.19 -8.39 5.48
C VAL A 245 18.99 -7.36 4.71
N LEU A 246 19.04 -6.14 5.22
CA LEU A 246 19.94 -5.11 4.70
C LEU A 246 21.17 -5.00 5.60
N ARG A 247 22.34 -4.88 4.99
CA ARG A 247 23.60 -4.46 5.60
C ARG A 247 24.04 -3.19 4.91
N ASP A 248 24.15 -2.10 5.67
CA ASP A 248 24.62 -0.81 5.16
C ASP A 248 23.83 -0.36 3.90
N GLY A 249 22.51 -0.56 3.94
CA GLY A 249 21.59 -0.26 2.84
C GLY A 249 21.57 -1.26 1.68
N ARG A 250 22.43 -2.28 1.66
CA ARG A 250 22.51 -3.29 0.60
C ARG A 250 21.85 -4.60 1.02
N LEU A 251 21.21 -5.29 0.08
CA LEU A 251 20.60 -6.59 0.35
C LEU A 251 21.69 -7.64 0.66
N ALA A 252 21.69 -8.14 1.90
CA ALA A 252 22.70 -9.07 2.42
C ALA A 252 22.13 -10.44 2.79
N GLY A 253 20.80 -10.60 2.80
CA GLY A 253 20.15 -11.84 3.19
C GLY A 253 18.65 -11.84 3.00
N LEU A 254 18.05 -13.02 3.18
CA LEU A 254 16.61 -13.20 3.31
C LEU A 254 16.30 -13.70 4.71
N TRP A 255 15.20 -13.27 5.31
CA TRP A 255 14.83 -13.76 6.64
C TRP A 255 13.38 -14.20 6.75
N ARG A 256 13.13 -15.07 7.73
CA ARG A 256 11.79 -15.53 8.11
C ARG A 256 11.67 -15.56 9.62
N VAL A 257 10.45 -15.34 10.09
CA VAL A 257 10.10 -15.42 11.50
C VAL A 257 9.06 -16.51 11.73
N ARG A 258 9.19 -17.20 12.85
CA ARG A 258 8.20 -18.14 13.38
C ARG A 258 8.05 -17.93 14.88
N ASP A 259 6.82 -17.96 15.36
CA ASP A 259 6.56 -17.98 16.79
C ASP A 259 6.61 -19.43 17.28
N ASN A 260 7.39 -19.69 18.33
CA ASN A 260 7.59 -21.02 18.90
C ASN A 260 7.51 -20.98 20.42
N ARG A 261 6.33 -21.28 20.99
CA ARG A 261 6.10 -21.41 22.45
C ARG A 261 6.63 -20.20 23.25
N GLY A 262 6.26 -18.98 22.85
CA GLY A 262 6.69 -17.74 23.50
C GLY A 262 8.10 -17.26 23.13
N ARG A 263 8.77 -17.94 22.18
CA ARG A 263 10.05 -17.50 21.60
C ARG A 263 9.85 -17.09 20.15
N THR A 264 10.60 -16.09 19.71
CA THR A 264 10.66 -15.66 18.31
C THR A 264 11.86 -16.33 17.66
N GLU A 265 11.64 -17.24 16.71
CA GLU A 265 12.71 -17.86 15.93
C GLU A 265 12.89 -17.09 14.62
N ILE A 266 14.10 -16.61 14.37
CA ILE A 266 14.47 -15.88 13.15
C ILE A 266 15.46 -16.73 12.37
N THR A 267 15.06 -17.18 11.20
CA THR A 267 15.94 -17.86 10.24
C THR A 267 16.43 -16.85 9.22
N VAL A 268 17.75 -16.70 9.10
CA VAL A 268 18.40 -15.87 8.09
C VAL A 268 19.15 -16.76 7.11
N GLU A 269 18.91 -16.53 5.83
CA GLU A 269 19.70 -17.05 4.72
C GLU A 269 20.65 -15.93 4.25
N PRO A 270 21.95 -16.01 4.56
CA PRO A 270 22.94 -15.03 4.11
C PRO A 270 23.14 -15.08 2.60
N LEU A 271 23.29 -13.91 1.99
CA LEU A 271 23.78 -13.75 0.61
C LEU A 271 25.26 -13.36 0.58
N ASP A 272 25.72 -12.62 1.60
CA ASP A 272 27.11 -12.18 1.71
C ASP A 272 27.57 -12.06 3.17
N GLY A 273 28.40 -13.01 3.61
CA GLY A 273 29.24 -12.88 4.82
C GLY A 273 28.56 -12.56 6.15
N LEU A 274 27.23 -12.65 6.27
CA LEU A 274 26.51 -12.26 7.49
C LEU A 274 26.80 -13.22 8.65
N THR A 275 27.22 -12.66 9.77
CA THR A 275 27.41 -13.40 11.02
C THR A 275 26.20 -13.26 11.93
N ARG A 276 26.03 -14.23 12.83
CA ARG A 276 24.97 -14.18 13.86
C ARG A 276 25.13 -12.94 14.76
N ALA A 277 26.36 -12.59 15.12
CA ALA A 277 26.65 -11.45 15.99
C ALA A 277 26.17 -10.11 15.39
N GLU A 278 26.28 -9.94 14.06
CA GLU A 278 25.78 -8.73 13.37
C GLU A 278 24.24 -8.66 13.38
N ILE A 279 23.56 -9.81 13.41
CA ILE A 279 22.09 -9.90 13.29
C ILE A 279 21.40 -9.84 14.66
N ASP A 280 22.03 -10.32 15.73
CA ASP A 280 21.41 -10.56 17.04
C ASP A 280 20.65 -9.34 17.59
N ASP A 281 21.22 -8.14 17.49
CA ASP A 281 20.58 -6.91 17.99
C ASP A 281 19.27 -6.59 17.24
N GLU A 282 19.29 -6.68 15.91
CA GLU A 282 18.13 -6.41 15.08
C GLU A 282 17.08 -7.52 15.22
N ALA A 283 17.51 -8.79 15.37
CA ALA A 283 16.64 -9.91 15.67
C ALA A 283 15.90 -9.74 17.01
N ASN A 284 16.60 -9.27 18.04
CA ASN A 284 15.99 -8.99 19.34
C ASN A 284 14.99 -7.83 19.28
N ARG A 285 15.24 -6.80 18.46
CA ARG A 285 14.23 -5.76 18.19
C ARG A 285 12.95 -6.35 17.58
N VAL A 286 13.08 -7.27 16.62
CA VAL A 286 11.93 -7.97 16.05
C VAL A 286 11.20 -8.80 17.13
N ALA A 287 11.91 -9.49 18.01
CA ALA A 287 11.28 -10.26 19.10
C ALA A 287 10.47 -9.35 20.04
N GLN A 288 11.01 -8.20 20.44
CA GLN A 288 10.31 -7.24 21.30
C GLN A 288 9.02 -6.71 20.65
N LEU A 289 9.04 -6.42 19.35
CA LEU A 289 7.85 -6.02 18.59
C LEU A 289 6.78 -7.12 18.49
N ARG A 290 7.15 -8.37 18.82
CA ARG A 290 6.27 -9.54 18.84
C ARG A 290 5.98 -10.03 20.27
N ASP A 291 6.21 -9.17 21.26
CA ASP A 291 6.02 -9.45 22.69
C ASP A 291 6.81 -10.68 23.20
N ALA A 292 7.97 -10.94 22.59
CA ALA A 292 8.93 -11.96 23.02
C ALA A 292 10.18 -11.31 23.62
N GLU A 293 10.74 -11.93 24.67
CA GLU A 293 11.90 -11.39 25.39
C GLU A 293 13.17 -11.37 24.54
N GLN A 294 13.41 -12.45 23.77
CA GLN A 294 14.59 -12.62 22.93
C GLN A 294 14.28 -13.40 21.66
N ALA A 295 15.11 -13.20 20.63
CA ALA A 295 15.10 -13.99 19.42
C ALA A 295 16.12 -15.14 19.46
N THR A 296 15.75 -16.29 18.90
CA THR A 296 16.71 -17.32 18.49
C THR A 296 17.04 -17.12 17.03
N VAL A 297 18.28 -16.72 16.73
CA VAL A 297 18.78 -16.58 15.35
C VAL A 297 19.38 -17.90 14.86
N LEU A 298 18.91 -18.36 13.71
CA LEU A 298 19.42 -19.52 12.97
C LEU A 298 19.93 -19.05 11.60
N LEU A 299 21.18 -19.38 11.26
CA LEU A 299 21.70 -19.21 9.90
C LEU A 299 21.42 -20.48 9.10
N ALA A 300 20.75 -20.33 7.96
CA ALA A 300 20.37 -21.41 7.06
C ALA A 300 21.42 -21.68 5.98
#